data_AF-A0A6G9GSB2-F1
#
_entry.id   AF-A0A6G9GSB2-F1
#
_cell.length_a   1.000
_cell.length_b   1.000
_cell.length_c   1.000
_cell.angle_alpha   90.00
_cell.angle_beta   90.00
_cell.angle_gamma   90.00
#
_symmetry.space_group_name_H-M   'P 1'
#
loop_
_entity.id
_entity.type
_entity.pdbx_description
1 polymer ?
#
loop_
_entity_poly.entity_id
_entity_poly.type
_entity_poly.pdbx_seq_one_letter_code
_entity_poly.pdbx_strand_id
1 'polypeptide(L)'
;MPQATTAPPAVEPISEPATGRGAGSDFAPLLRTVKEQGLLERRVAWYARGITVNLVLVAAVVTAMALLGPTWWTMLLAPPLALLSARIAFVGHDAGHSQITGDRAKGRVIQLVHANLLLGMSQEWWNDKHNRHHANPNHVDKDPDVAADIFVFTQGQTAGRTGFKGWLTRHQAWMFFPLTTLEGIALKVYGFQAVFSRRNDTRMPGRRRVVEGLLLAAHVAAYVTLLLTTLTVGQAVVFALIHQMLLGLHLGMAFAPNHKGMEMPDAENGADWGHLRRQVLTSRNIRGGVFTDWFLGGLNYQIEHHLFPSMPRPHLRLAQPLVRAHCQALGVSYAETGLIDSYRQALGHLHDVGEPLRTGA
;
A
#
# COMPACT_ATOMS: atom_id res chain seq x y z
N MET A 1 -6.08 55.70 -48.75
CA MET A 1 -6.12 54.41 -49.46
C MET A 1 -5.77 53.30 -48.48
N PRO A 2 -6.45 52.14 -48.52
CA PRO A 2 -6.82 51.39 -47.33
C PRO A 2 -5.73 50.44 -46.81
N GLN A 3 -5.72 50.27 -45.49
CA GLN A 3 -4.95 49.25 -44.77
C GLN A 3 -5.43 47.86 -45.16
N ALA A 4 -4.50 46.98 -45.54
CA ALA A 4 -4.76 45.58 -45.82
C ALA A 4 -4.92 44.80 -44.51
N THR A 5 -6.14 44.36 -44.24
CA THR A 5 -6.50 43.45 -43.15
C THR A 5 -6.00 42.04 -43.51
N THR A 6 -5.00 41.54 -42.80
CA THR A 6 -4.57 40.13 -42.92
C THR A 6 -5.51 39.23 -42.11
N ALA A 7 -6.22 38.33 -42.78
CA ALA A 7 -7.06 37.31 -42.17
C ALA A 7 -6.22 36.30 -41.35
N PRO A 8 -6.74 35.77 -40.23
CA PRO A 8 -6.07 34.70 -39.48
C PRO A 8 -6.03 33.40 -40.30
N PRO A 9 -5.00 32.55 -40.13
CA PRO A 9 -4.90 31.30 -40.85
C PRO A 9 -6.04 30.34 -40.48
N ALA A 10 -6.55 29.63 -41.48
CA ALA A 10 -7.61 28.66 -41.32
C ALA A 10 -7.18 27.53 -40.39
N VAL A 11 -8.00 27.23 -39.38
CA VAL A 11 -7.82 26.08 -38.51
C VAL A 11 -8.17 24.84 -39.32
N GLU A 12 -7.18 23.99 -39.60
CA GLU A 12 -7.43 22.65 -40.15
C GLU A 12 -8.30 21.84 -39.18
N PRO A 13 -9.31 21.11 -39.68
CA PRO A 13 -10.13 20.26 -38.83
C PRO A 13 -9.24 19.19 -38.19
N ILE A 14 -9.31 19.11 -36.86
CA ILE A 14 -8.67 18.06 -36.07
C ILE A 14 -9.20 16.72 -36.58
N SER A 15 -8.33 15.98 -37.28
CA SER A 15 -8.61 14.61 -37.70
C SER A 15 -8.97 13.77 -36.47
N GLU A 16 -10.12 13.10 -36.54
CA GLU A 16 -10.59 12.15 -35.52
C GLU A 16 -9.48 11.16 -35.15
N PRO A 17 -9.34 10.77 -33.86
CA PRO A 17 -8.36 9.77 -33.48
C PRO A 17 -8.72 8.45 -34.17
N ALA A 18 -7.78 7.97 -35.00
CA ALA A 18 -7.88 6.70 -35.70
C ALA A 18 -8.26 5.57 -34.73
N THR A 19 -9.46 5.04 -34.92
CA THR A 19 -9.97 3.83 -34.26
C THR A 19 -9.30 2.60 -34.86
N GLY A 20 -8.00 2.46 -34.62
CA GLY A 20 -7.21 1.30 -34.99
C GLY A 20 -6.52 0.73 -33.76
N ARG A 21 -7.27 0.06 -32.87
CA ARG A 21 -6.66 -0.75 -31.80
C ARG A 21 -5.95 -1.94 -32.46
N GLY A 22 -4.66 -1.77 -32.76
CA GLY A 22 -3.80 -2.88 -33.17
C GLY A 22 -3.78 -3.95 -32.09
N ALA A 23 -3.70 -5.22 -32.49
CA ALA A 23 -3.76 -6.41 -31.61
C ALA A 23 -2.55 -6.57 -30.64
N GLY A 24 -1.87 -5.49 -30.28
CA GLY A 24 -0.71 -5.45 -29.38
C GLY A 24 -1.07 -4.95 -27.98
N SER A 25 -0.25 -5.29 -26.98
CA SER A 25 -0.41 -4.77 -25.62
C SER A 25 0.02 -3.30 -25.53
N ASP A 26 -0.88 -2.42 -25.08
CA ASP A 26 -0.61 -1.00 -24.77
C ASP A 26 0.52 -0.80 -23.75
N PHE A 27 0.84 -1.83 -22.96
CA PHE A 27 1.91 -1.80 -21.95
C PHE A 27 3.29 -2.09 -22.53
N ALA A 28 3.37 -2.94 -23.57
CA ALA A 28 4.64 -3.45 -24.07
C ALA A 28 5.60 -2.35 -24.58
N PRO A 29 5.15 -1.30 -25.30
CA PRO A 29 6.01 -0.18 -25.68
C PRO A 29 6.59 0.56 -24.48
N LEU A 30 5.75 0.89 -23.48
CA LEU A 30 6.18 1.56 -22.27
C LEU A 30 7.22 0.73 -21.50
N LEU A 31 7.02 -0.58 -21.37
CA LEU A 31 7.96 -1.47 -20.73
C LEU A 31 9.33 -1.49 -21.43
N ARG A 32 9.38 -1.41 -22.76
CA ARG A 32 10.65 -1.32 -23.50
C ARG A 32 11.41 -0.05 -23.15
N THR A 33 10.75 1.11 -23.21
CA THR A 33 11.36 2.39 -22.85
C THR A 33 11.89 2.39 -21.41
N VAL A 34 11.12 1.85 -20.46
CA VAL A 34 11.53 1.73 -19.06
C VAL A 34 12.77 0.83 -18.88
N LYS A 35 12.87 -0.25 -19.66
CA LYS A 35 14.05 -1.12 -19.66
C LYS A 35 15.27 -0.46 -20.29
N GLU A 36 15.10 0.20 -21.43
CA GLU A 36 16.18 0.91 -22.15
C GLU A 36 16.81 2.02 -21.30
N GLN A 37 16.01 2.67 -20.45
CA GLN A 37 16.50 3.68 -19.49
C GLN A 37 17.08 3.08 -18.20
N GLY A 38 17.19 1.76 -18.08
CA GLY A 38 17.77 1.11 -16.89
C GLY A 38 16.93 1.28 -15.62
N LEU A 39 15.65 1.67 -15.71
CA LEU A 39 14.83 1.97 -14.54
C LEU A 39 14.45 0.72 -13.74
N LEU A 40 14.64 -0.49 -14.28
CA LEU A 40 14.47 -1.74 -13.53
C LEU A 40 15.75 -2.23 -12.83
N GLU A 41 16.89 -1.58 -13.05
CA GLU A 41 18.15 -1.95 -12.39
C GLU A 41 18.07 -1.82 -10.88
N ARG A 42 18.54 -2.83 -10.14
CA ARG A 42 18.48 -2.85 -8.68
C ARG A 42 19.36 -1.76 -8.06
N ARG A 43 18.84 -1.12 -7.02
CA ARG A 43 19.57 -0.09 -6.23
C ARG A 43 19.95 -0.62 -4.86
N VAL A 44 20.70 -1.73 -4.83
CA VAL A 44 21.07 -2.47 -3.61
C VAL A 44 21.73 -1.57 -2.56
N ALA A 45 22.66 -0.70 -2.96
CA ALA A 45 23.34 0.20 -2.03
C ALA A 45 22.40 1.23 -1.38
N TRP A 46 21.39 1.69 -2.12
CA TRP A 46 20.36 2.61 -1.59
C TRP A 46 19.52 1.90 -0.52
N TYR A 47 19.09 0.66 -0.81
CA TYR A 47 18.37 -0.17 0.15
C TYR A 47 19.19 -0.52 1.38
N ALA A 48 20.44 -0.96 1.19
CA ALA A 48 21.34 -1.31 2.30
C ALA A 48 21.53 -0.11 3.24
N ARG A 49 21.81 1.09 2.70
CA ARG A 49 21.92 2.32 3.49
C ARG A 49 20.63 2.62 4.26
N GLY A 50 19.47 2.55 3.60
CA GLY A 50 18.17 2.81 4.23
C GLY A 50 17.86 1.82 5.35
N ILE A 51 18.13 0.54 5.14
CA ILE A 51 17.96 -0.52 6.13
C ILE A 51 18.89 -0.29 7.32
N THR A 52 20.18 -0.04 7.08
CA THR A 52 21.16 0.22 8.14
C THR A 52 20.76 1.43 8.98
N VAL A 53 20.41 2.56 8.36
CA VAL A 53 19.96 3.75 9.09
C VAL A 53 18.73 3.43 9.93
N ASN A 54 17.74 2.74 9.36
CA ASN A 54 16.53 2.39 10.09
C ASN A 54 16.81 1.48 11.30
N LEU A 55 17.65 0.45 11.13
CA LEU A 55 18.01 -0.48 12.22
C LEU A 55 18.82 0.22 13.32
N VAL A 56 19.72 1.13 12.97
CA VAL A 56 20.46 1.96 13.95
C VAL A 56 19.50 2.85 14.74
N LEU A 57 18.52 3.46 14.08
CA LEU A 57 17.51 4.28 14.77
C LEU A 57 16.59 3.45 15.67
N VAL A 58 16.21 2.23 15.25
CA VAL A 58 15.46 1.30 16.11
C VAL A 58 16.28 0.92 17.34
N ALA A 59 17.56 0.59 17.15
CA ALA A 59 18.46 0.30 18.26
C ALA A 59 18.60 1.50 19.21
N ALA A 60 18.73 2.72 18.67
CA ALA A 60 18.79 3.94 19.49
C ALA A 60 17.51 4.16 20.31
N VAL A 61 16.33 3.90 19.74
CA VAL A 61 15.05 3.96 20.47
C VAL A 61 15.01 2.91 21.58
N VAL A 62 15.40 1.67 21.29
CA VAL A 62 15.46 0.58 22.29
C VAL A 62 16.44 0.91 23.42
N THR A 63 17.62 1.42 23.10
CA THR A 63 18.60 1.86 24.09
C THR A 63 18.05 3.01 24.93
N ALA A 64 17.38 3.99 24.32
CA ALA A 64 16.75 5.07 25.06
C ALA A 64 15.64 4.57 26.00
N MET A 65 14.85 3.57 25.60
CA MET A 65 13.89 2.91 26.51
C MET A 65 14.57 2.28 27.72
N ALA A 66 15.69 1.58 27.51
CA ALA A 66 16.45 0.96 28.60
C ALA A 66 17.09 1.99 29.54
N LEU A 67 17.59 3.11 29.02
CA LEU A 67 18.20 4.18 29.81
C LEU A 67 17.17 5.01 30.58
N LEU A 68 16.00 5.28 29.99
CA LEU A 68 14.91 6.01 30.64
C LEU A 68 14.16 5.12 31.65
N GLY A 69 14.14 3.80 31.43
CA GLY A 69 13.47 2.83 32.28
C GLY A 69 11.96 3.10 32.42
N PRO A 70 11.35 2.78 33.58
CA PRO A 70 9.91 2.88 33.81
C PRO A 70 9.43 4.32 34.11
N THR A 71 9.88 5.29 33.32
CA THR A 71 9.37 6.67 33.37
C THR A 71 8.27 6.88 32.33
N TRP A 72 7.35 7.81 32.58
CA TRP A 72 6.32 8.17 31.59
C TRP A 72 6.90 8.86 30.35
N TRP A 73 8.11 9.44 30.46
CA TRP A 73 8.84 9.97 29.31
C TRP A 73 9.16 8.90 28.28
N THR A 74 9.31 7.63 28.68
CA THR A 74 9.52 6.51 27.76
C THR A 74 8.35 6.35 26.77
N MET A 75 7.13 6.79 27.09
CA MET A 75 5.99 6.73 26.15
C MET A 75 6.20 7.59 24.90
N LEU A 76 7.01 8.66 24.99
CA LEU A 76 7.35 9.50 23.84
C LEU A 76 8.21 8.77 22.80
N LEU A 77 8.75 7.59 23.13
CA LEU A 77 9.50 6.74 22.21
C LEU A 77 8.59 5.80 21.37
N ALA A 78 7.31 5.67 21.71
CA ALA A 78 6.37 4.85 20.92
C ALA A 78 6.11 5.44 19.50
N PRO A 79 5.88 6.76 19.32
CA PRO A 79 5.76 7.36 17.99
C PRO A 79 6.97 7.15 17.06
N PRO A 80 8.23 7.42 17.45
CA PRO A 80 9.37 7.15 16.58
C PRO A 80 9.53 5.65 16.30
N LEU A 81 9.25 4.76 17.27
CA LEU A 81 9.26 3.32 17.03
C LEU A 81 8.20 2.90 16.00
N ALA A 82 7.00 3.52 16.04
CA ALA A 82 5.93 3.26 15.08
C ALA A 82 6.34 3.67 13.66
N LEU A 83 6.93 4.85 13.51
CA LEU A 83 7.44 5.35 12.22
C LEU A 83 8.51 4.40 11.65
N LEU A 84 9.47 4.00 12.48
CA LEU A 84 10.54 3.09 12.10
C LEU A 84 10.01 1.67 11.79
N SER A 85 8.95 1.22 12.46
CA SER A 85 8.26 -0.03 12.17
C SER A 85 7.52 0.02 10.83
N ALA A 86 6.91 1.14 10.46
CA ALA A 86 6.33 1.30 9.13
C ALA A 86 7.42 1.27 8.03
N ARG A 87 8.61 1.82 8.29
CA ARG A 87 9.76 1.69 7.38
C ARG A 87 10.21 0.24 7.21
N ILE A 88 10.20 -0.56 8.28
CA ILE A 88 10.45 -2.01 8.23
C ILE A 88 9.41 -2.69 7.32
N ALA A 89 8.13 -2.32 7.46
CA ALA A 89 7.06 -2.82 6.59
C ALA A 89 7.31 -2.51 5.11
N PHE A 90 7.70 -1.27 4.79
CA PHE A 90 8.03 -0.90 3.40
C PHE A 90 9.20 -1.71 2.83
N VAL A 91 10.25 -1.97 3.62
CA VAL A 91 11.36 -2.83 3.15
C VAL A 91 10.88 -4.27 2.93
N GLY A 92 10.03 -4.80 3.81
CA GLY A 92 9.41 -6.11 3.63
C GLY A 92 8.58 -6.18 2.34
N HIS A 93 7.77 -5.15 2.08
CA HIS A 93 7.00 -5.01 0.84
C HIS A 93 7.89 -5.05 -0.41
N ASP A 94 8.94 -4.21 -0.44
CA ASP A 94 9.85 -4.10 -1.58
C ASP A 94 10.63 -5.39 -1.84
N ALA A 95 10.98 -6.12 -0.78
CA ALA A 95 11.61 -7.42 -0.89
C ALA A 95 10.66 -8.46 -1.52
N GLY A 96 9.38 -8.44 -1.17
CA GLY A 96 8.34 -9.27 -1.77
C GLY A 96 8.17 -9.04 -3.27
N HIS A 97 8.35 -7.79 -3.70
CA HIS A 97 8.31 -7.39 -5.12
C HIS A 97 9.62 -7.55 -5.88
N SER A 98 10.65 -8.13 -5.25
CA SER A 98 11.99 -8.25 -5.84
C SER A 98 12.62 -6.90 -6.23
N GLN A 99 12.21 -5.79 -5.60
CA GLN A 99 12.77 -4.46 -5.88
C GLN A 99 14.21 -4.31 -5.38
N ILE A 100 14.54 -5.02 -4.29
CA ILE A 100 15.85 -4.93 -3.63
C ILE A 100 16.89 -5.78 -4.35
N THR A 101 16.52 -7.00 -4.76
CA THR A 101 17.41 -7.98 -5.38
C THR A 101 16.66 -8.82 -6.41
N GLY A 102 17.34 -9.25 -7.47
CA GLY A 102 16.79 -10.22 -8.45
C GLY A 102 16.85 -11.68 -7.96
N ASP A 103 17.60 -11.95 -6.90
CA ASP A 103 17.71 -13.29 -6.30
C ASP A 103 16.53 -13.54 -5.36
N ARG A 104 15.64 -14.46 -5.76
CA ARG A 104 14.43 -14.81 -5.01
C ARG A 104 14.71 -15.36 -3.61
N ALA A 105 15.81 -16.10 -3.42
CA ALA A 105 16.15 -16.65 -2.11
C ALA A 105 16.58 -15.53 -1.15
N LYS A 106 17.43 -14.61 -1.63
CA LYS A 106 17.83 -13.42 -0.86
C LYS A 106 16.64 -12.51 -0.56
N GLY A 107 15.78 -12.26 -1.56
CA GLY A 107 14.56 -11.47 -1.39
C GLY A 107 13.64 -12.05 -0.31
N ARG A 108 13.44 -13.37 -0.33
CA ARG A 108 12.69 -14.08 0.71
C ARG A 108 13.30 -13.91 2.10
N VAL A 109 14.62 -14.05 2.24
CA VAL A 109 15.28 -13.89 3.55
C VAL A 109 15.10 -12.47 4.08
N ILE A 110 15.31 -11.46 3.23
CA ILE A 110 15.09 -10.05 3.60
C ILE A 110 13.65 -9.84 4.05
N GLN A 111 12.68 -10.37 3.30
CA GLN A 111 11.26 -10.25 3.62
C GLN A 111 10.90 -10.98 4.93
N LEU A 112 11.39 -12.19 5.17
CA LEU A 112 11.15 -12.92 6.43
C LEU A 112 11.70 -12.15 7.65
N VAL A 113 12.89 -11.55 7.51
CA VAL A 113 13.45 -10.72 8.59
C VAL A 113 12.56 -9.51 8.85
N HIS A 114 12.15 -8.77 7.81
CA HIS A 114 11.41 -7.52 7.99
C HIS A 114 9.93 -7.75 8.33
N ALA A 115 9.23 -8.63 7.61
CA ALA A 115 7.82 -8.92 7.84
C ALA A 115 7.61 -9.77 9.10
N ASN A 116 8.24 -10.95 9.21
CA ASN A 116 7.97 -11.85 10.32
C ASN A 116 8.68 -11.44 11.61
N LEU A 117 10.02 -11.37 11.57
CA LEU A 117 10.81 -11.17 12.80
C LEU A 117 10.70 -9.75 13.36
N LEU A 118 10.81 -8.73 12.50
CA LEU A 118 10.84 -7.34 12.97
C LEU A 118 9.46 -6.70 13.10
N LEU A 119 8.50 -7.04 12.23
CA LEU A 119 7.16 -6.43 12.23
C LEU A 119 6.06 -7.31 12.85
N GLY A 120 6.27 -8.63 12.91
CA GLY A 120 5.29 -9.59 13.44
C GLY A 120 4.17 -9.95 12.46
N MET A 121 4.41 -9.87 11.15
CA MET A 121 3.46 -10.17 10.08
C MET A 121 3.91 -11.38 9.26
N SER A 122 2.99 -12.28 8.89
CA SER A 122 3.32 -13.42 8.03
C SER A 122 3.65 -12.98 6.60
N GLN A 123 4.85 -13.32 6.12
CA GLN A 123 5.25 -13.09 4.73
C GLN A 123 4.37 -13.87 3.75
N GLU A 124 4.07 -15.15 3.98
CA GLU A 124 3.27 -15.94 3.03
C GLU A 124 1.84 -15.41 2.91
N TRP A 125 1.18 -15.11 4.03
CA TRP A 125 -0.16 -14.53 4.01
C TRP A 125 -0.18 -13.19 3.28
N TRP A 126 0.79 -12.33 3.61
CA TRP A 126 0.86 -11.01 3.00
C TRP A 126 1.15 -11.10 1.50
N ASN A 127 2.10 -11.94 1.06
CA ASN A 127 2.41 -12.12 -0.36
C ASN A 127 1.23 -12.70 -1.13
N ASP A 128 0.52 -13.69 -0.59
CA ASP A 128 -0.66 -14.26 -1.25
C ASP A 128 -1.76 -13.20 -1.46
N LYS A 129 -2.09 -12.47 -0.40
CA LYS A 129 -3.08 -11.39 -0.44
C LYS A 129 -2.65 -10.29 -1.42
N HIS A 130 -1.44 -9.78 -1.26
CA HIS A 130 -0.95 -8.60 -1.97
C HIS A 130 -0.64 -8.87 -3.45
N ASN A 131 -0.18 -10.08 -3.80
CA ASN A 131 0.01 -10.43 -5.22
C ASN A 131 -1.32 -10.53 -5.98
N ARG A 132 -2.40 -10.99 -5.31
CA ARG A 132 -3.74 -10.99 -5.90
C ARG A 132 -4.26 -9.57 -6.12
N HIS A 133 -4.03 -8.67 -5.16
CA HIS A 133 -4.28 -7.24 -5.31
C HIS A 133 -3.54 -6.67 -6.51
N HIS A 134 -2.22 -6.88 -6.64
CA HIS A 134 -1.46 -6.38 -7.80
C HIS A 134 -1.93 -6.96 -9.15
N ALA A 135 -2.40 -8.21 -9.18
CA ALA A 135 -2.91 -8.81 -10.40
C ALA A 135 -4.24 -8.17 -10.86
N ASN A 136 -5.09 -7.77 -9.91
CA ASN A 136 -6.45 -7.27 -10.19
C ASN A 136 -6.85 -6.12 -9.26
N PRO A 137 -6.10 -5.01 -9.19
CA PRO A 137 -6.36 -3.96 -8.20
C PRO A 137 -7.78 -3.42 -8.29
N ASN A 138 -8.41 -3.16 -7.14
CA ASN A 138 -9.80 -2.72 -6.98
C ASN A 138 -10.87 -3.60 -7.64
N HIS A 139 -10.51 -4.77 -8.20
CA HIS A 139 -11.52 -5.63 -8.80
C HIS A 139 -12.41 -6.22 -7.71
N VAL A 140 -13.71 -5.96 -7.78
CA VAL A 140 -14.67 -6.21 -6.69
C VAL A 140 -14.62 -7.66 -6.17
N ASP A 141 -14.50 -8.64 -7.06
CA ASP A 141 -14.47 -10.07 -6.68
C ASP A 141 -13.07 -10.67 -6.50
N LYS A 142 -12.03 -10.05 -7.08
CA LYS A 142 -10.71 -10.69 -7.21
C LYS A 142 -9.66 -10.08 -6.28
N ASP A 143 -9.85 -8.82 -5.88
CA ASP A 143 -8.93 -8.12 -5.01
C ASP A 143 -9.32 -8.29 -3.53
N PRO A 144 -8.49 -9.00 -2.73
CA PRO A 144 -8.78 -9.18 -1.32
C PRO A 144 -8.71 -7.89 -0.49
N ASP A 145 -8.13 -6.80 -1.00
CA ASP A 145 -8.08 -5.50 -0.30
C ASP A 145 -9.41 -4.75 -0.33
N VAL A 146 -10.33 -5.12 -1.24
CA VAL A 146 -11.68 -4.52 -1.35
C VAL A 146 -12.81 -5.53 -1.12
N ALA A 147 -12.46 -6.72 -0.63
CA ALA A 147 -13.43 -7.71 -0.18
C ALA A 147 -14.24 -7.14 1.01
N ALA A 148 -15.56 -7.32 0.94
CA ALA A 148 -16.48 -6.78 1.95
C ALA A 148 -16.31 -7.51 3.29
N ASP A 149 -15.81 -6.80 4.31
CA ASP A 149 -15.80 -7.27 5.70
C ASP A 149 -16.10 -6.11 6.67
N ILE A 150 -15.06 -5.47 7.22
CA ILE A 150 -15.23 -4.29 8.07
C ILE A 150 -15.76 -3.11 7.26
N PHE A 151 -15.16 -2.86 6.08
CA PHE A 151 -15.60 -1.82 5.14
C PHE A 151 -16.40 -2.42 3.98
N VAL A 152 -17.16 -1.57 3.30
CA VAL A 152 -17.62 -1.78 1.91
C VAL A 152 -16.99 -0.73 1.00
N PHE A 153 -16.82 -1.11 -0.25
CA PHE A 153 -16.22 -0.28 -1.30
C PHE A 153 -17.13 -0.11 -2.51
N THR A 154 -18.25 -0.83 -2.58
CA THR A 154 -19.34 -0.63 -3.54
C THR A 154 -20.70 -0.66 -2.82
N GLN A 155 -21.71 -0.03 -3.41
CA GLN A 155 -23.07 -0.06 -2.85
C GLN A 155 -23.64 -1.49 -2.80
N GLY A 156 -23.35 -2.34 -3.80
CA GLY A 156 -23.82 -3.74 -3.80
C GLY A 156 -23.35 -4.54 -2.57
N GLN A 157 -22.21 -4.19 -1.98
CA GLN A 157 -21.67 -4.85 -0.78
C GLN A 157 -22.40 -4.48 0.51
N THR A 158 -23.35 -3.53 0.49
CA THR A 158 -24.18 -3.19 1.66
C THR A 158 -25.31 -4.20 1.89
N ALA A 159 -25.65 -5.00 0.87
CA ALA A 159 -26.73 -5.97 0.96
C ALA A 159 -26.55 -6.94 2.13
N GLY A 160 -27.59 -7.12 2.94
CA GLY A 160 -27.58 -8.02 4.10
C GLY A 160 -26.84 -7.48 5.35
N ARG A 161 -26.27 -6.27 5.32
CA ARG A 161 -25.62 -5.68 6.50
C ARG A 161 -26.64 -5.05 7.46
N THR A 162 -26.93 -5.73 8.57
CA THR A 162 -27.83 -5.25 9.63
C THR A 162 -27.11 -5.07 10.96
N GLY A 163 -27.81 -4.53 11.98
CA GLY A 163 -27.29 -4.37 13.34
C GLY A 163 -26.00 -3.57 13.42
N PHE A 164 -25.00 -4.09 14.17
CA PHE A 164 -23.71 -3.43 14.34
C PHE A 164 -22.92 -3.30 13.02
N LYS A 165 -22.93 -4.32 12.15
CA LYS A 165 -22.26 -4.24 10.84
C LYS A 165 -22.91 -3.18 9.94
N GLY A 166 -24.24 -3.07 10.00
CA GLY A 166 -24.98 -2.01 9.31
C GLY A 166 -24.61 -0.62 9.86
N TRP A 167 -24.58 -0.46 11.19
CA TRP A 167 -24.15 0.79 11.83
C TRP A 167 -22.71 1.17 11.47
N LEU A 168 -21.79 0.20 11.46
CA LEU A 168 -20.39 0.44 11.10
C LEU A 168 -20.25 0.92 9.66
N THR A 169 -20.94 0.25 8.74
CA THR A 169 -20.95 0.60 7.31
C THR A 169 -21.54 1.98 7.08
N ARG A 170 -22.62 2.33 7.80
CA ARG A 170 -23.25 3.65 7.75
C ARG A 170 -22.30 4.80 8.07
N HIS A 171 -21.39 4.57 9.03
CA HIS A 171 -20.45 5.55 9.57
C HIS A 171 -19.00 5.26 9.15
N GLN A 172 -18.77 4.40 8.15
CA GLN A 172 -17.44 3.86 7.87
C GLN A 172 -16.43 4.94 7.45
N ALA A 173 -16.88 6.02 6.82
CA ALA A 173 -16.03 7.17 6.52
C ALA A 173 -15.44 7.80 7.81
N TRP A 174 -16.27 8.00 8.84
CA TRP A 174 -15.79 8.53 10.12
C TRP A 174 -14.97 7.50 10.89
N MET A 175 -15.35 6.23 10.81
CA MET A 175 -14.66 5.12 11.46
C MET A 175 -13.34 4.72 10.78
N PHE A 176 -13.02 5.28 9.61
CA PHE A 176 -11.83 4.93 8.85
C PHE A 176 -10.55 5.06 9.69
N PHE A 177 -10.27 6.24 10.25
CA PHE A 177 -9.07 6.45 11.06
C PHE A 177 -9.09 5.66 12.37
N PRO A 178 -10.17 5.65 13.18
CA PRO A 178 -10.27 4.79 14.35
C PRO A 178 -9.96 3.32 14.05
N LEU A 179 -10.52 2.76 12.99
CA LEU A 179 -10.30 1.35 12.62
C LEU A 179 -8.87 1.11 12.13
N THR A 180 -8.24 2.06 11.42
CA THR A 180 -6.83 1.89 11.02
C THR A 180 -5.88 1.82 12.21
N THR A 181 -6.23 2.35 13.39
CA THR A 181 -5.41 2.17 14.60
C THR A 181 -5.34 0.70 15.06
N LEU A 182 -6.26 -0.16 14.61
CA LEU A 182 -6.25 -1.58 14.93
C LEU A 182 -5.34 -2.39 13.99
N GLU A 183 -4.95 -1.82 12.84
CA GLU A 183 -4.21 -2.53 11.80
C GLU A 183 -2.87 -3.08 12.31
N GLY A 184 -2.17 -2.32 13.17
CA GLY A 184 -0.91 -2.75 13.77
C GLY A 184 -1.03 -4.09 14.50
N ILE A 185 -2.13 -4.31 15.23
CA ILE A 185 -2.46 -5.57 15.90
C ILE A 185 -2.99 -6.60 14.91
N ALA A 186 -3.86 -6.19 13.98
CA ALA A 186 -4.48 -7.07 12.99
C ALA A 186 -3.43 -7.84 12.18
N LEU A 187 -2.34 -7.19 11.77
CA LEU A 187 -1.23 -7.84 11.05
C LEU A 187 -0.62 -9.04 11.81
N LYS A 188 -0.55 -8.98 13.14
CA LYS A 188 -0.06 -10.10 13.98
C LYS A 188 -1.11 -11.20 14.03
N VAL A 189 -2.37 -10.83 14.26
CA VAL A 189 -3.49 -11.78 14.33
C VAL A 189 -3.59 -12.56 13.03
N TYR A 190 -3.62 -11.88 11.87
CA TYR A 190 -3.64 -12.54 10.57
C TYR A 190 -2.40 -13.39 10.32
N GLY A 191 -1.23 -12.93 10.77
CA GLY A 191 0.01 -13.71 10.68
C GLY A 191 -0.06 -15.04 11.41
N PHE A 192 -0.49 -15.04 12.68
CA PHE A 192 -0.67 -16.27 13.45
C PHE A 192 -1.83 -17.13 12.90
N GLN A 193 -2.94 -16.52 12.50
CA GLN A 193 -4.04 -17.23 11.86
C GLN A 193 -3.57 -17.97 10.61
N ALA A 194 -2.74 -17.37 9.77
CA ALA A 194 -2.21 -18.05 8.58
C ALA A 194 -1.32 -19.25 8.94
N VAL A 195 -0.50 -19.14 9.99
CA VAL A 195 0.35 -20.24 10.46
C VAL A 195 -0.47 -21.39 11.08
N PHE A 196 -1.53 -21.08 11.83
CA PHE A 196 -2.37 -22.07 12.51
C PHE A 196 -3.54 -22.60 11.68
N SER A 197 -3.95 -21.89 10.63
CA SER A 197 -5.08 -22.29 9.81
C SER A 197 -4.78 -23.60 9.10
N ARG A 198 -5.65 -24.59 9.34
CA ARG A 198 -5.74 -25.83 8.55
C ARG A 198 -6.55 -25.64 7.27
N ARG A 199 -7.23 -24.49 7.13
CA ARG A 199 -7.97 -24.12 5.92
C ARG A 199 -7.00 -23.83 4.77
N ASN A 200 -7.29 -24.45 3.63
CA ASN A 200 -6.48 -24.49 2.41
C ASN A 200 -6.26 -23.15 1.69
N ASP A 201 -6.66 -22.00 2.26
CA ASP A 201 -6.64 -20.71 1.54
C ASP A 201 -5.22 -20.19 1.30
N THR A 202 -4.24 -20.61 2.11
CA THR A 202 -2.82 -20.45 1.79
C THR A 202 -2.17 -21.82 1.71
N ARG A 203 -1.80 -22.27 0.50
CA ARG A 203 -0.98 -23.48 0.30
C ARG A 203 0.45 -23.21 0.80
N MET A 204 0.62 -23.10 2.12
CA MET A 204 1.93 -22.92 2.74
C MET A 204 2.53 -24.30 3.09
N PRO A 205 3.67 -24.69 2.47
CA PRO A 205 4.42 -25.89 2.82
C PRO A 205 4.75 -25.96 4.31
N GLY A 206 4.72 -27.17 4.89
CA GLY A 206 4.95 -27.39 6.33
C GLY A 206 6.25 -26.79 6.86
N ARG A 207 7.36 -26.90 6.12
CA ARG A 207 8.65 -26.28 6.50
C ARG A 207 8.54 -24.75 6.61
N ARG A 208 7.84 -24.10 5.68
CA ARG A 208 7.67 -22.63 5.68
C ARG A 208 6.78 -22.19 6.85
N ARG A 209 5.72 -22.95 7.13
CA ARG A 209 4.85 -22.74 8.28
C ARG A 209 5.62 -22.77 9.60
N VAL A 210 6.53 -23.74 9.78
CA VAL A 210 7.39 -23.82 10.97
C VAL A 210 8.30 -22.60 11.08
N VAL A 211 9.00 -22.24 9.99
CA VAL A 211 9.90 -21.07 10.00
C VAL A 211 9.14 -19.79 10.33
N GLU A 212 8.02 -19.53 9.67
CA GLU A 212 7.21 -18.33 9.95
C GLU A 212 6.65 -18.34 11.38
N GLY A 213 6.14 -19.48 11.86
CA GLY A 213 5.65 -19.61 13.23
C GLY A 213 6.73 -19.32 14.27
N LEU A 214 7.95 -19.83 14.06
CA LEU A 214 9.09 -19.55 14.94
C LEU A 214 9.49 -18.07 14.91
N LEU A 215 9.53 -17.45 13.73
CA LEU A 215 9.88 -16.03 13.61
C LEU A 215 8.82 -15.11 14.22
N LEU A 216 7.53 -15.43 14.07
CA LEU A 216 6.43 -14.69 14.68
C LEU A 216 6.43 -14.85 16.21
N ALA A 217 6.67 -16.07 16.71
CA ALA A 217 6.84 -16.31 18.14
C ALA A 217 8.06 -15.56 18.70
N ALA A 218 9.18 -15.57 17.98
CA ALA A 218 10.37 -14.81 18.35
C ALA A 218 10.12 -13.30 18.37
N HIS A 219 9.35 -12.77 17.40
CA HIS A 219 8.93 -11.37 17.40
C HIS A 219 8.15 -11.02 18.67
N VAL A 220 7.09 -11.78 18.98
CA VAL A 220 6.25 -11.52 20.17
C VAL A 220 7.06 -11.65 21.44
N ALA A 221 7.89 -12.70 21.57
CA ALA A 221 8.76 -12.88 22.73
C ALA A 221 9.74 -11.71 22.89
N ALA A 222 10.45 -11.32 21.82
CA ALA A 222 11.40 -10.21 21.87
C ALA A 222 10.72 -8.89 22.22
N TYR A 223 9.54 -8.61 21.65
CA TYR A 223 8.79 -7.40 21.92
C TYR A 223 8.27 -7.34 23.37
N VAL A 224 7.71 -8.45 23.87
CA VAL A 224 7.25 -8.55 25.27
C VAL A 224 8.42 -8.46 26.25
N THR A 225 9.53 -9.15 25.98
CA THR A 225 10.74 -9.07 26.79
C THR A 225 11.28 -7.66 26.84
N LEU A 226 11.41 -6.97 25.70
CA LEU A 226 11.82 -5.56 25.67
C LEU A 226 10.95 -4.71 26.59
N LEU A 227 9.63 -4.80 26.46
CA LEU A 227 8.73 -3.97 27.27
C LEU A 227 8.79 -4.31 28.76
N LEU A 228 8.74 -5.60 29.12
CA LEU A 228 8.69 -6.01 30.53
C LEU A 228 10.04 -5.86 31.27
N THR A 229 11.15 -5.78 30.53
CA THR A 229 12.48 -5.51 31.12
C THR A 229 12.78 -4.03 31.27
N THR A 230 12.07 -3.15 30.55
CA THR A 230 12.29 -1.69 30.57
C THR A 230 11.19 -0.91 31.27
N LEU A 231 9.99 -1.48 31.38
CA LEU A 231 8.79 -0.80 31.88
C LEU A 231 8.05 -1.65 32.93
N THR A 232 7.25 -0.98 33.76
CA THR A 232 6.23 -1.69 34.56
C THR A 232 5.17 -2.32 33.66
N VAL A 233 4.43 -3.32 34.15
CA VAL A 233 3.37 -3.99 33.36
C VAL A 233 2.35 -3.00 32.80
N GLY A 234 1.89 -2.04 33.60
CA GLY A 234 0.94 -1.02 33.16
C GLY A 234 1.50 -0.12 32.04
N GLN A 235 2.74 0.36 32.20
CA GLN A 235 3.42 1.16 31.18
C GLN A 235 3.70 0.36 29.90
N ALA A 236 4.06 -0.93 30.04
CA ALA A 236 4.26 -1.82 28.90
C ALA A 236 3.00 -1.96 28.06
N VAL A 237 1.83 -2.13 28.69
CA VAL A 237 0.54 -2.18 28.00
C VAL A 237 0.25 -0.85 27.29
N VAL A 238 0.41 0.28 27.97
CA VAL A 238 0.17 1.61 27.37
C VAL A 238 1.11 1.87 26.19
N PHE A 239 2.40 1.58 26.35
CA PHE A 239 3.39 1.72 25.29
C PHE A 239 3.03 0.84 24.08
N ALA A 240 2.67 -0.42 24.32
CA ALA A 240 2.28 -1.34 23.26
C ALA A 240 1.05 -0.84 22.51
N LEU A 241 0.04 -0.34 23.21
CA LEU A 241 -1.16 0.22 22.58
C LEU A 241 -0.81 1.44 21.72
N ILE A 242 -0.08 2.42 22.25
CA ILE A 242 0.30 3.62 21.48
C ILE A 242 1.13 3.22 20.25
N HIS A 243 2.12 2.34 20.42
CA HIS A 243 2.97 1.89 19.32
C HIS A 243 2.16 1.20 18.23
N GLN A 244 1.30 0.24 18.58
CA GLN A 244 0.50 -0.49 17.58
C GLN A 244 -0.56 0.39 16.92
N MET A 245 -1.18 1.32 17.67
CA MET A 245 -2.13 2.29 17.13
C MET A 245 -1.50 3.21 16.09
N LEU A 246 -0.33 3.76 16.42
CA LEU A 246 0.39 4.65 15.51
C LEU A 246 0.98 3.91 14.30
N LEU A 247 1.44 2.67 14.49
CA LEU A 247 1.87 1.82 13.38
C LEU A 247 0.70 1.54 12.42
N GLY A 248 -0.45 1.12 12.96
CA GLY A 248 -1.64 0.86 12.16
C GLY A 248 -2.12 2.10 11.41
N LEU A 249 -2.18 3.24 12.11
CA LEU A 249 -2.54 4.52 11.51
C LEU A 249 -1.56 4.91 10.39
N HIS A 250 -0.25 4.77 10.59
CA HIS A 250 0.75 5.10 9.56
C HIS A 250 0.61 4.19 8.33
N LEU A 251 0.50 2.87 8.50
CA LEU A 251 0.31 1.96 7.37
C LEU A 251 -1.02 2.25 6.64
N GLY A 252 -2.11 2.43 7.38
CA GLY A 252 -3.38 2.86 6.83
C GLY A 252 -3.22 4.17 6.04
N MET A 253 -2.42 5.11 6.56
CA MET A 253 -2.17 6.36 5.87
C MET A 253 -1.31 6.22 4.60
N ALA A 254 -0.42 5.23 4.54
CA ALA A 254 0.46 5.03 3.39
C ALA A 254 -0.26 4.41 2.19
N PHE A 255 -1.11 3.41 2.42
CA PHE A 255 -1.72 2.63 1.33
C PHE A 255 -3.10 3.14 0.90
N ALA A 256 -3.84 3.79 1.81
CA ALA A 256 -5.19 4.21 1.52
C ALA A 256 -5.37 5.27 0.42
N PRO A 257 -4.55 6.34 0.39
CA PRO A 257 -4.74 7.43 -0.56
C PRO A 257 -4.76 6.95 -2.02
N ASN A 258 -3.95 5.94 -2.35
CA ASN A 258 -3.72 5.61 -3.76
C ASN A 258 -4.81 4.77 -4.44
N HIS A 259 -5.69 4.09 -3.70
CA HIS A 259 -6.68 3.15 -4.28
C HIS A 259 -8.13 3.44 -3.91
N LYS A 260 -8.36 3.99 -2.72
CA LYS A 260 -9.73 4.17 -2.21
C LYS A 260 -10.43 5.29 -2.98
N GLY A 261 -11.64 5.00 -3.48
CA GLY A 261 -12.40 5.89 -4.35
C GLY A 261 -11.82 6.04 -5.76
N MET A 262 -11.01 5.08 -6.22
CA MET A 262 -10.65 4.93 -7.63
C MET A 262 -11.63 3.97 -8.32
N GLU A 263 -11.49 3.79 -9.64
CA GLU A 263 -12.33 2.84 -10.39
C GLU A 263 -12.30 1.44 -9.77
N MET A 264 -13.48 0.81 -9.73
CA MET A 264 -13.73 -0.48 -9.10
C MET A 264 -14.27 -1.47 -10.14
N PRO A 265 -13.41 -2.06 -10.97
CA PRO A 265 -13.87 -2.92 -12.04
C PRO A 265 -14.51 -4.21 -11.50
N ASP A 266 -15.47 -4.73 -12.23
CA ASP A 266 -16.08 -6.05 -12.02
C ASP A 266 -15.96 -6.89 -13.29
N ALA A 267 -16.68 -8.02 -13.33
CA ALA A 267 -16.69 -8.92 -14.47
C ALA A 267 -17.26 -8.29 -15.76
N GLU A 268 -17.99 -7.18 -15.68
CA GLU A 268 -18.67 -6.53 -16.80
C GLU A 268 -17.95 -5.26 -17.26
N ASN A 269 -17.75 -4.29 -16.35
CA ASN A 269 -17.27 -2.95 -16.71
C ASN A 269 -15.73 -2.85 -16.94
N GLY A 270 -14.99 -3.90 -16.56
CA GLY A 270 -13.53 -3.98 -16.66
C GLY A 270 -13.00 -5.15 -17.49
N ALA A 271 -13.88 -5.94 -18.13
CA ALA A 271 -13.52 -7.16 -18.84
C ALA A 271 -12.47 -6.91 -19.95
N ASP A 272 -12.64 -5.82 -20.69
CA ASP A 272 -11.77 -5.46 -21.82
C ASP A 272 -10.50 -4.70 -21.42
N TRP A 273 -10.28 -4.47 -20.12
CA TRP A 273 -9.12 -3.73 -19.66
C TRP A 273 -7.85 -4.58 -19.74
N GLY A 274 -6.93 -4.16 -20.61
CA GLY A 274 -5.56 -4.63 -20.62
C GLY A 274 -4.79 -4.22 -19.35
N HIS A 275 -3.59 -4.80 -19.16
CA HIS A 275 -2.76 -4.59 -17.96
C HIS A 275 -2.56 -3.10 -17.64
N LEU A 276 -2.17 -2.27 -18.62
CA LEU A 276 -1.91 -0.85 -18.40
C LEU A 276 -3.14 -0.12 -17.85
N ARG A 277 -4.28 -0.22 -18.56
CA ARG A 277 -5.52 0.46 -18.17
C ARG A 277 -5.99 0.01 -16.79
N ARG A 278 -5.89 -1.29 -16.50
CA ARG A 278 -6.24 -1.84 -15.19
C ARG A 278 -5.39 -1.23 -14.09
N GLN A 279 -4.07 -1.25 -14.21
CA GLN A 279 -3.20 -0.73 -13.17
C GLN A 279 -3.35 0.80 -12.99
N VAL A 280 -3.55 1.55 -14.08
CA VAL A 280 -3.63 3.02 -14.06
C VAL A 280 -4.98 3.52 -13.52
N LEU A 281 -6.11 2.99 -13.99
CA LEU A 281 -7.43 3.55 -13.65
C LEU A 281 -7.87 3.21 -12.21
N THR A 282 -7.35 2.12 -11.64
CA THR A 282 -7.65 1.69 -10.27
C THR A 282 -6.69 2.27 -9.24
N SER A 283 -5.82 3.19 -9.65
CA SER A 283 -4.85 3.81 -8.76
C SER A 283 -4.65 5.29 -9.06
N ARG A 284 -4.16 6.03 -8.08
CA ARG A 284 -3.76 7.43 -8.21
C ARG A 284 -2.40 7.63 -7.59
N ASN A 285 -1.73 8.69 -8.04
CA ASN A 285 -0.52 9.18 -7.41
C ASN A 285 -0.80 10.33 -6.44
N ILE A 286 0.08 10.47 -5.45
CA ILE A 286 0.05 11.54 -4.46
C ILE A 286 1.23 12.49 -4.68
N ARG A 287 0.91 13.74 -5.03
CA ARG A 287 1.88 14.82 -5.14
C ARG A 287 2.44 15.17 -3.77
N GLY A 288 3.74 15.44 -3.77
CA GLY A 288 4.44 15.90 -2.60
C GLY A 288 5.92 16.08 -2.87
N GLY A 289 6.68 16.24 -1.79
CA GLY A 289 8.13 16.30 -1.84
C GLY A 289 8.79 15.16 -1.07
N VAL A 290 10.05 15.35 -0.70
CA VAL A 290 10.87 14.35 0.00
C VAL A 290 10.20 13.84 1.28
N PHE A 291 9.47 14.70 2.00
CA PHE A 291 8.72 14.27 3.19
C PHE A 291 7.58 13.31 2.84
N THR A 292 6.81 13.59 1.80
CA THR A 292 5.74 12.71 1.31
C THR A 292 6.29 11.39 0.83
N ASP A 293 7.37 11.42 0.04
CA ASP A 293 8.08 10.22 -0.44
C ASP A 293 8.56 9.36 0.73
N TRP A 294 9.13 9.99 1.76
CA TRP A 294 9.60 9.29 2.96
C TRP A 294 8.45 8.74 3.79
N PHE A 295 7.40 9.53 4.02
CA PHE A 295 6.28 9.16 4.87
C PHE A 295 5.42 8.05 4.25
N LEU A 296 5.13 8.13 2.96
CA LEU A 296 4.34 7.14 2.22
C LEU A 296 5.20 5.99 1.66
N GLY A 297 6.49 5.96 1.99
CA GLY A 297 7.34 4.85 1.61
C GLY A 297 7.70 4.78 0.13
N GLY A 298 7.51 5.85 -0.64
CA GLY A 298 7.64 5.87 -2.11
C GLY A 298 6.38 5.38 -2.84
N LEU A 299 5.37 4.93 -2.10
CA LEU A 299 4.10 4.44 -2.65
C LEU A 299 3.15 5.57 -3.03
N ASN A 300 3.58 6.82 -2.91
CA ASN A 300 2.91 7.95 -3.55
C ASN A 300 2.99 7.91 -5.08
N TYR A 301 3.86 7.06 -5.64
CA TYR A 301 3.96 6.71 -7.06
C TYR A 301 3.31 5.34 -7.33
N GLN A 302 2.05 5.18 -6.90
CA GLN A 302 1.33 3.92 -6.95
C GLN A 302 1.08 3.42 -8.38
N ILE A 303 0.80 4.33 -9.32
CA ILE A 303 0.57 3.96 -10.72
C ILE A 303 1.82 3.27 -11.28
N GLU A 304 3.00 3.88 -11.08
CA GLU A 304 4.28 3.32 -11.54
C GLU A 304 4.61 2.03 -10.79
N HIS A 305 4.33 1.95 -9.49
CA HIS A 305 4.53 0.75 -8.69
C HIS A 305 3.67 -0.42 -9.19
N HIS A 306 2.41 -0.18 -9.54
CA HIS A 306 1.51 -1.21 -10.07
C HIS A 306 1.89 -1.69 -11.47
N LEU A 307 2.34 -0.77 -12.34
CA LEU A 307 2.84 -1.11 -13.67
C LEU A 307 4.18 -1.85 -13.61
N PHE A 308 5.04 -1.49 -12.67
CA PHE A 308 6.39 -2.04 -12.54
C PHE A 308 6.69 -2.44 -11.09
N PRO A 309 6.05 -3.48 -10.53
CA PRO A 309 6.18 -3.83 -9.11
C PRO A 309 7.64 -4.08 -8.72
N SER A 310 8.45 -4.62 -9.63
CA SER A 310 9.87 -4.88 -9.37
C SER A 310 10.79 -3.66 -9.56
N MET A 311 10.28 -2.49 -9.93
CA MET A 311 11.06 -1.25 -10.03
C MET A 311 11.49 -0.79 -8.63
N PRO A 312 12.78 -0.49 -8.39
CA PRO A 312 13.20 0.01 -7.09
C PRO A 312 12.60 1.40 -6.84
N ARG A 313 12.17 1.64 -5.59
CA ARG A 313 11.55 2.90 -5.16
C ARG A 313 12.18 4.20 -5.67
N PRO A 314 13.51 4.42 -5.62
CA PRO A 314 14.10 5.67 -6.11
C PRO A 314 13.85 5.93 -7.61
N HIS A 315 13.47 4.92 -8.39
CA HIS A 315 13.16 5.06 -9.82
C HIS A 315 11.69 5.31 -10.12
N LEU A 316 10.76 5.08 -9.17
CA LEU A 316 9.33 5.29 -9.42
C LEU A 316 9.06 6.74 -9.85
N ARG A 317 9.67 7.71 -9.16
CA ARG A 317 9.62 9.13 -9.53
C ARG A 317 10.20 9.41 -10.93
N LEU A 318 11.23 8.68 -11.34
CA LEU A 318 11.85 8.84 -12.66
C LEU A 318 10.98 8.26 -13.77
N ALA A 319 10.22 7.20 -13.48
CA ALA A 319 9.27 6.61 -14.42
C ALA A 319 8.01 7.46 -14.60
N GLN A 320 7.63 8.24 -13.57
CA GLN A 320 6.38 9.01 -13.54
C GLN A 320 6.10 9.85 -14.80
N PRO A 321 7.04 10.67 -15.32
CA PRO A 321 6.79 11.47 -16.52
C PRO A 321 6.57 10.61 -17.77
N LEU A 322 7.27 9.48 -17.89
CA LEU A 322 7.12 8.56 -19.01
C LEU A 322 5.76 7.89 -19.01
N VAL A 323 5.33 7.39 -17.84
CA VAL A 323 4.01 6.76 -17.68
C VAL A 323 2.91 7.77 -17.97
N ARG A 324 3.00 9.00 -17.44
CA ARG A 324 2.02 10.05 -17.69
C ARG A 324 1.91 10.39 -19.18
N ALA A 325 3.04 10.60 -19.85
CA ALA A 325 3.06 10.91 -21.29
C ALA A 325 2.47 9.75 -22.12
N HIS A 326 2.78 8.50 -21.76
CA HIS A 326 2.24 7.33 -22.44
C HIS A 326 0.73 7.18 -22.22
N CYS A 327 0.23 7.43 -21.00
CA CYS A 327 -1.21 7.44 -20.73
C CYS A 327 -1.93 8.54 -21.53
N GLN A 328 -1.34 9.74 -21.61
CA GLN A 328 -1.87 10.84 -22.41
C GLN A 328 -1.96 10.49 -23.90
N ALA A 329 -0.93 9.85 -24.46
CA ALA A 329 -0.91 9.41 -25.86
C ALA A 329 -1.99 8.36 -26.18
N LEU A 330 -2.40 7.56 -25.18
CA LEU A 330 -3.44 6.54 -25.30
C LEU A 330 -4.84 7.04 -24.89
N GLY A 331 -4.98 8.29 -24.43
CA GLY A 331 -6.23 8.81 -23.89
C GLY A 331 -6.68 8.13 -22.59
N VAL A 332 -5.75 7.55 -21.82
CA VAL A 332 -6.01 6.94 -20.51
C VAL A 332 -5.85 7.99 -19.43
N SER A 333 -6.88 8.16 -18.59
CA SER A 333 -6.84 9.11 -17.46
C SER A 333 -5.74 8.72 -16.48
N TYR A 334 -4.85 9.66 -16.16
CA TYR A 334 -3.78 9.49 -15.17
C TYR A 334 -4.13 10.32 -13.94
N ALA A 335 -4.54 9.66 -12.86
CA ALA A 335 -5.00 10.34 -11.65
C ALA A 335 -3.83 10.73 -10.74
N GLU A 336 -3.75 12.02 -10.40
CA GLU A 336 -2.78 12.55 -9.45
C GLU A 336 -3.41 13.67 -8.60
N THR A 337 -3.25 13.60 -7.27
CA THR A 337 -3.77 14.65 -6.37
C THR A 337 -2.85 14.89 -5.17
N GLY A 338 -3.15 15.86 -4.30
CA GLY A 338 -2.47 16.05 -3.03
C GLY A 338 -3.01 15.12 -1.94
N LEU A 339 -2.21 14.85 -0.90
CA LEU A 339 -2.57 13.87 0.15
C LEU A 339 -3.92 14.17 0.83
N ILE A 340 -4.17 15.44 1.20
CA ILE A 340 -5.41 15.85 1.86
C ILE A 340 -6.62 15.63 0.93
N ASP A 341 -6.48 15.98 -0.35
CA ASP A 341 -7.56 15.82 -1.32
C ASP A 341 -7.83 14.35 -1.62
N SER A 342 -6.79 13.52 -1.66
CA SER A 342 -6.95 12.07 -1.76
C SER A 342 -7.77 11.49 -0.62
N TYR A 343 -7.57 11.93 0.63
CA TYR A 343 -8.41 11.50 1.75
C TYR A 343 -9.83 12.02 1.63
N ARG A 344 -10.02 13.27 1.20
CA ARG A 344 -11.36 13.81 0.95
C ARG A 344 -12.12 12.92 -0.03
N GLN A 345 -11.50 12.54 -1.14
CA GLN A 345 -12.10 11.66 -2.14
C GLN A 345 -12.35 10.25 -1.58
N ALA A 346 -11.39 9.65 -0.87
CA ALA A 346 -11.54 8.32 -0.28
C ALA A 346 -12.65 8.26 0.78
N LEU A 347 -12.72 9.27 1.66
CA LEU A 347 -13.74 9.36 2.70
C LEU A 347 -15.11 9.72 2.13
N GLY A 348 -15.15 10.55 1.10
CA GLY A 348 -16.37 10.84 0.32
C GLY A 348 -16.92 9.55 -0.30
N HIS A 349 -16.07 8.80 -1.01
CA HIS A 349 -16.45 7.49 -1.57
C HIS A 349 -16.99 6.54 -0.50
N LEU A 350 -16.27 6.38 0.62
CA LEU A 350 -16.71 5.54 1.75
C LEU A 350 -18.03 6.02 2.37
N HIS A 351 -18.28 7.33 2.37
CA HIS A 351 -19.57 7.87 2.75
C HIS A 351 -20.60 7.39 1.74
N ASP A 352 -20.45 7.73 0.46
CA ASP A 352 -21.41 7.49 -0.62
C ASP A 352 -21.79 6.00 -0.77
N VAL A 353 -20.83 5.07 -0.70
CA VAL A 353 -21.15 3.64 -0.80
C VAL A 353 -21.93 3.11 0.40
N GLY A 354 -21.91 3.81 1.53
CA GLY A 354 -22.75 3.50 2.70
C GLY A 354 -24.15 4.13 2.66
N GLU A 355 -24.48 4.89 1.62
CA GLU A 355 -25.76 5.59 1.45
C GLU A 355 -26.98 4.68 1.56
N PRO A 356 -27.04 3.47 0.94
CA PRO A 356 -28.24 2.62 1.02
C PRO A 356 -28.69 2.33 2.47
N LEU A 357 -27.72 2.20 3.39
CA LEU A 357 -27.99 1.96 4.82
C LEU A 357 -28.33 3.23 5.61
N ARG A 358 -28.12 4.43 5.05
CA ARG A 358 -28.54 5.72 5.63
C ARG A 358 -29.95 6.11 5.18
N THR A 359 -30.30 5.83 3.93
CA THR A 359 -31.59 6.22 3.33
C THR A 359 -32.71 5.20 3.55
N GLY A 360 -32.38 3.99 4.05
CA GLY A 360 -33.37 2.98 4.44
C GLY A 360 -33.92 2.17 3.26
N ALA A 361 -33.10 1.99 2.21
CA ALA A 361 -33.41 1.13 1.07
C ALA A 361 -33.25 -0.36 1.40
#